data_AF-A0A8H7DZM1-F1
#
_entry.id   AF-A0A8H7DZM1-F1
#
_cell.length_a   1.000
_cell.length_b   1.000
_cell.length_c   1.000
_cell.angle_alpha   90.00
_cell.angle_beta   90.00
_cell.angle_gamma   90.00
#
_symmetry.space_group_name_H-M   'P 1'
#
loop_
_entity.id
_entity.type
_entity.pdbx_description
1 polymer ?
#
loop_
_entity_poly.entity_id
_entity_poly.type
_entity_poly.pdbx_seq_one_letter_code
_entity_poly.pdbx_strand_id
1 'polypeptide(L)'
;MNKLLAYRGLDQWKVEEQGLTVYELMASNLVNYGKVPEAMSLLEQVVKKWEQTLAADHPSRLASKHTLARAYQANGQVPKAVSLLEQVVKMWEQTLGRGSSVSPGDTASTGYDLLRT
;
A
#
# COMPACT_ATOMS: atom_id res chain seq x y z
N MET A 1 25.25 20.99 -0.13
CA MET A 1 24.96 20.68 -1.55
C MET A 1 24.87 19.16 -1.66
N ASN A 2 23.65 18.63 -1.70
CA ASN A 2 23.32 17.26 -1.29
C ASN A 2 23.79 16.18 -2.27
N LYS A 3 24.35 15.09 -1.72
CA LYS A 3 24.76 13.83 -2.40
C LYS A 3 23.60 13.07 -3.10
N LEU A 4 22.43 13.69 -3.25
CA LEU A 4 21.22 13.09 -3.81
C LEU A 4 21.17 13.12 -5.35
N LEU A 5 22.10 13.81 -6.03
CA LEU A 5 22.08 13.96 -7.49
C LEU A 5 22.85 12.85 -8.25
N ALA A 6 23.60 11.98 -7.57
CA ALA A 6 24.46 10.99 -8.22
C ALA A 6 23.74 9.68 -8.63
N TYR A 7 22.48 9.49 -8.27
CA TYR A 7 21.73 8.25 -8.54
C TYR A 7 20.86 8.31 -9.81
N ARG A 8 21.21 9.14 -10.79
CA ARG A 8 20.43 9.36 -12.03
C ARG A 8 20.80 8.38 -13.18
N GLY A 9 21.14 7.13 -12.89
CA GLY A 9 21.65 6.24 -13.94
C GLY A 9 21.50 4.74 -13.72
N LEU A 10 20.87 4.29 -12.64
CA LEU A 10 20.56 2.88 -12.46
C LEU A 10 19.06 2.67 -12.73
N ASP A 11 18.80 2.13 -13.91
CA ASP A 11 17.61 1.37 -14.32
C ASP A 11 16.31 1.66 -13.54
N GLN A 12 15.53 2.58 -14.08
CA GLN A 12 14.37 3.25 -13.48
C GLN A 12 13.22 2.34 -12.96
N TRP A 13 13.26 1.02 -13.17
CA TRP A 13 12.05 0.17 -13.14
C TRP A 13 12.20 -1.19 -12.41
N LYS A 14 13.40 -1.66 -12.07
CA LYS A 14 13.57 -2.74 -11.05
C LYS A 14 13.51 -2.22 -9.61
N VAL A 15 13.64 -0.91 -9.45
CA VAL A 15 13.60 -0.20 -8.16
C VAL A 15 12.15 0.04 -7.69
N GLU A 16 11.14 -0.21 -8.52
CA GLU A 16 9.73 0.06 -8.18
C GLU A 16 9.15 -0.90 -7.11
N GLU A 17 9.70 -2.10 -6.95
CA GLU A 17 9.35 -3.01 -5.84
C GLU A 17 10.12 -2.67 -4.55
N GLN A 18 11.39 -2.28 -4.66
CA GLN A 18 12.26 -1.97 -3.51
C GLN A 18 12.13 -0.52 -3.00
N GLY A 19 11.52 0.35 -3.80
CA GLY A 19 11.28 1.76 -3.44
C GLY A 19 10.52 1.89 -2.13
N LEU A 20 9.55 1.00 -1.89
CA LEU A 20 8.78 0.94 -0.65
C LEU A 20 9.70 0.91 0.58
N THR A 21 10.65 -0.03 0.61
CA THR A 21 11.57 -0.20 1.76
C THR A 21 12.45 1.02 2.00
N VAL A 22 12.92 1.66 0.94
CA VAL A 22 13.82 2.82 1.06
C VAL A 22 13.06 4.03 1.61
N TYR A 23 11.84 4.30 1.12
CA TYR A 23 11.02 5.40 1.61
C TYR A 23 10.48 5.15 3.03
N GLU A 24 10.10 3.91 3.37
CA GLU A 24 9.69 3.54 4.73
C GLU A 24 10.81 3.69 5.74
N LEU A 25 12.02 3.21 5.39
CA LEU A 25 13.20 3.36 6.24
C LEU A 25 13.56 4.83 6.41
N MET A 26 13.51 5.63 5.34
CA MET A 26 13.81 7.06 5.41
C MET A 26 12.80 7.80 6.28
N ALA A 27 11.50 7.55 6.10
CA ALA A 27 10.46 8.17 6.92
C ALA A 27 10.55 7.73 8.39
N SER A 28 10.81 6.45 8.66
CA SER A 28 11.00 5.95 10.02
C SER A 28 12.21 6.57 10.71
N ASN A 29 13.32 6.73 9.97
CA ASN A 29 14.48 7.46 10.47
C ASN A 29 14.12 8.91 10.79
N LEU A 30 13.45 9.62 9.87
CA LEU A 30 13.04 11.01 10.09
C LEU A 30 12.16 11.17 11.34
N VAL A 31 11.20 10.26 11.55
CA VAL A 31 10.39 10.23 12.78
C VAL A 31 11.26 10.01 14.03
N ASN A 32 12.22 9.07 14.00
CA ASN A 32 13.14 8.84 15.12
C ASN A 32 14.05 10.03 15.42
N TYR A 33 14.42 10.82 14.41
CA TYR A 33 15.17 12.06 14.56
C TYR A 33 14.29 13.26 14.98
N GLY A 34 13.01 13.06 15.27
CA GLY A 34 12.06 14.13 15.64
C GLY A 34 11.61 15.00 14.45
N LYS A 35 12.01 14.65 13.22
CA LYS A 35 11.66 15.33 11.97
C LYS A 35 10.37 14.79 11.38
N VAL A 36 9.33 14.76 12.20
CA VAL A 36 8.02 14.22 11.84
C VAL A 36 7.38 14.98 10.66
N PRO A 37 7.45 16.34 10.58
CA PRO A 37 6.92 17.08 9.43
C PRO A 37 7.60 16.72 8.10
N GLU A 38 8.92 16.53 8.11
CA GLU A 38 9.66 16.13 6.91
C GLU A 38 9.33 14.70 6.48
N ALA A 39 9.14 13.78 7.45
CA ALA A 39 8.68 12.42 7.18
C ALA A 39 7.31 12.42 6.49
N MET A 40 6.39 13.26 6.98
CA MET A 40 5.06 13.41 6.39
C MET A 40 5.12 13.97 4.96
N SER A 41 5.87 15.05 4.73
CA SER A 41 6.00 15.64 3.40
C SER A 41 6.60 14.67 2.37
N LEU A 42 7.56 13.86 2.78
CA LEU A 42 8.13 12.79 1.94
C LEU A 42 7.07 11.75 1.59
N LEU A 43 6.35 11.24 2.59
CA LEU A 43 5.33 10.20 2.42
C LEU A 43 4.13 10.69 1.60
N GLU A 44 3.71 11.95 1.74
CA GLU A 44 2.65 12.54 0.93
C GLU A 44 3.03 12.58 -0.57
N GLN A 45 4.28 12.92 -0.89
CA GLN A 45 4.78 12.89 -2.27
C GLN A 45 4.83 11.47 -2.83
N VAL A 46 5.28 10.51 -2.01
CA VAL A 46 5.34 9.09 -2.39
C VAL A 46 3.93 8.56 -2.66
N VAL A 47 2.97 8.80 -1.76
CA VAL A 47 1.56 8.42 -1.96
C VAL A 47 1.04 9.03 -3.26
N LYS A 48 1.15 10.34 -3.45
CA LYS A 48 0.64 11.02 -4.66
C LYS A 48 1.21 10.45 -5.95
N LYS A 49 2.51 10.11 -5.97
CA LYS A 49 3.15 9.48 -7.13
C LYS A 49 2.56 8.09 -7.39
N TRP A 50 2.44 7.26 -6.36
CA TRP A 50 1.86 5.92 -6.48
C TRP A 50 0.37 5.96 -6.84
N GLU A 51 -0.35 7.01 -6.46
CA GLU A 51 -1.74 7.19 -6.87
C GLU A 51 -1.89 7.45 -8.38
N GLN A 52 -0.85 8.02 -9.00
CA GLN A 52 -0.79 8.31 -10.44
C GLN A 52 -0.24 7.14 -11.26
N THR A 53 0.67 6.34 -10.69
CA THR A 53 1.38 5.29 -11.44
C THR A 53 0.83 3.89 -11.20
N LEU A 54 0.26 3.61 -10.03
CA LEU A 54 -0.21 2.27 -9.66
C LEU A 54 -1.73 2.20 -9.56
N ALA A 55 -2.25 1.03 -9.91
CA ALA A 55 -3.63 0.66 -9.66
C ALA A 55 -4.00 0.83 -8.18
N ALA A 56 -5.27 1.09 -7.92
CA ALA A 56 -5.76 1.40 -6.58
C ALA A 56 -5.49 0.27 -5.57
N ASP A 57 -5.55 -0.97 -6.04
CA ASP A 57 -5.33 -2.21 -5.29
C ASP A 57 -3.86 -2.63 -5.18
N HIS A 58 -2.93 -1.90 -5.77
CA HIS A 58 -1.53 -2.30 -5.77
C HIS A 58 -0.93 -2.27 -4.34
N PRO A 59 -0.23 -3.35 -3.90
CA PRO A 59 0.33 -3.44 -2.55
C PRO A 59 1.19 -2.25 -2.15
N SER A 60 2.08 -1.79 -3.04
CA SER A 60 2.95 -0.61 -2.78
C SER A 60 2.17 0.68 -2.54
N ARG A 61 1.03 0.88 -3.22
CA ARG A 61 0.15 2.04 -3.00
C ARG A 61 -0.50 1.97 -1.62
N LEU A 62 -0.99 0.80 -1.23
CA LEU A 62 -1.61 0.55 0.08
C LEU A 62 -0.60 0.70 1.23
N ALA A 63 0.60 0.14 1.07
CA ALA A 63 1.67 0.23 2.06
C ALA A 63 2.18 1.67 2.26
N SER A 64 2.28 2.46 1.18
CA SER A 64 2.67 3.87 1.29
C SER A 64 1.66 4.69 2.10
N LYS A 65 0.35 4.44 1.92
CA LYS A 65 -0.72 5.03 2.74
C LYS A 65 -0.62 4.58 4.19
N HIS A 66 -0.43 3.30 4.45
CA HIS A 66 -0.24 2.80 5.82
C HIS A 66 0.92 3.51 6.54
N THR A 67 2.04 3.71 5.85
CA THR A 67 3.21 4.41 6.42
C THR A 67 2.92 5.88 6.70
N LEU A 68 2.18 6.57 5.82
CA LEU A 68 1.74 7.94 6.04
C LEU A 68 0.82 8.05 7.26
N ALA A 69 -0.07 7.07 7.49
CA ALA A 69 -0.89 7.03 8.69
C ALA A 69 -0.04 6.92 9.97
N ARG A 70 1.02 6.10 9.97
CA ARG A 70 1.96 6.00 11.10
C ARG A 70 2.66 7.33 11.38
N ALA A 71 3.07 8.05 10.34
CA ALA A 71 3.67 9.38 10.50
C ALA A 71 2.66 10.40 11.07
N TYR A 72 1.41 10.39 10.60
CA TYR A 72 0.35 11.22 11.19
C TYR A 72 0.08 10.89 12.66
N GLN A 73 0.07 9.62 13.03
CA GLN A 73 -0.06 9.19 14.42
C GLN A 73 1.09 9.73 15.28
N ALA A 74 2.33 9.60 14.80
CA ALA A 74 3.52 10.13 15.49
C ALA A 74 3.47 11.66 15.66
N ASN A 75 2.79 12.37 14.76
CA ASN A 75 2.57 13.81 14.83
C ASN A 75 1.34 14.22 15.67
N GLY A 76 0.66 13.28 16.33
CA GLY A 76 -0.58 13.53 17.08
C GLY A 76 -1.82 13.75 16.21
N GLN A 77 -1.72 13.62 14.90
CA GLN A 77 -2.84 13.78 13.95
C GLN A 77 -3.63 12.46 13.79
N VAL A 78 -4.05 11.89 14.91
CA VAL A 78 -4.75 10.59 14.99
C VAL A 78 -6.00 10.53 14.10
N PRO A 79 -6.87 11.56 14.01
CA PRO A 79 -8.04 11.51 13.12
C PRO A 79 -7.68 11.34 11.64
N LYS A 80 -6.58 11.96 11.19
CA LYS A 80 -6.10 11.82 9.81
C LYS A 80 -5.53 10.42 9.56
N ALA A 81 -4.80 9.88 10.54
CA ALA A 81 -4.28 8.51 10.46
C ALA A 81 -5.41 7.48 10.33
N VAL A 82 -6.46 7.59 11.16
CA VAL A 82 -7.63 6.71 11.12
C VAL A 82 -8.33 6.78 9.76
N SER A 83 -8.66 7.98 9.28
CA SER A 83 -9.34 8.14 7.98
C SER A 83 -8.54 7.54 6.82
N LEU A 84 -7.21 7.64 6.87
CA LEU A 84 -6.34 7.07 5.84
C LEU A 84 -6.31 5.54 5.91
N LEU A 85 -6.29 4.96 7.12
CA LEU A 85 -6.35 3.50 7.31
C LEU A 85 -7.70 2.91 6.91
N GLU A 86 -8.81 3.60 7.19
CA GLU A 86 -10.15 3.19 6.73
C GLU A 86 -10.21 3.07 5.20
N GLN A 87 -9.61 4.01 4.48
CA GLN A 87 -9.51 3.93 3.01
C GLN A 87 -8.69 2.72 2.55
N VAL A 88 -7.58 2.42 3.23
CA VAL A 88 -6.74 1.25 2.92
C VAL A 88 -7.52 -0.04 3.14
N VAL A 89 -8.21 -0.18 4.27
CA VAL A 89 -9.04 -1.36 4.60
C VAL A 89 -10.14 -1.55 3.56
N LYS A 90 -10.89 -0.50 3.23
CA LYS A 90 -11.97 -0.56 2.25
C LYS A 90 -11.48 -1.02 0.87
N MET A 91 -10.30 -0.57 0.45
CA MET A 91 -9.72 -1.03 -0.82
C MET A 91 -9.26 -2.49 -0.74
N TRP A 92 -8.64 -2.91 0.37
CA TRP A 92 -8.30 -4.32 0.61
C TRP A 92 -9.52 -5.24 0.55
N GLU A 93 -10.63 -4.87 1.20
CA GLU A 93 -11.88 -5.62 1.19
C GLU A 93 -12.47 -5.71 -0.22
N GLN A 94 -12.42 -4.63 -1.01
CA GLN A 94 -12.88 -4.64 -2.40
C GLN A 94 -12.02 -5.55 -3.30
N THR A 95 -10.71 -5.56 -3.11
CA THR A 95 -9.79 -6.42 -3.86
C THR A 95 -9.98 -7.89 -3.50
N LEU A 96 -10.10 -8.21 -2.20
CA LEU A 96 -10.32 -9.58 -1.73
C LEU A 96 -11.72 -10.10 -2.10
N GLY A 97 -12.76 -9.27 -2.02
CA GLY A 97 -14.11 -9.62 -2.44
C GLY A 97 -14.25 -9.88 -3.95
N ARG A 98 -13.35 -9.30 -4.77
CA ARG A 98 -13.29 -9.57 -6.21
C ARG A 98 -12.52 -10.87 -6.53
N GLY A 99 -11.57 -11.27 -5.69
CA GLY A 99 -10.84 -12.53 -5.81
C GLY A 99 -11.60 -13.76 -5.30
N SER A 100 -12.61 -13.58 -4.43
CA SER A 100 -13.43 -14.66 -3.88
C SER A 100 -14.74 -14.90 -4.64
N SER A 101 -14.82 -14.56 -5.93
CA SER A 101 -15.88 -15.09 -6.79
C SER A 101 -15.65 -16.59 -7.04
N VAL A 102 -15.82 -17.40 -5.99
CA VAL A 102 -16.31 -18.75 -6.18
C VAL A 102 -17.69 -18.56 -6.80
N SER A 103 -17.74 -18.72 -8.12
CA SER A 103 -18.97 -18.71 -8.88
C SER A 103 -19.91 -19.75 -8.25
N PRO A 104 -21.13 -19.41 -7.80
CA PRO A 104 -22.06 -20.38 -7.22
C PRO A 104 -22.61 -21.41 -8.24
N GLY A 105 -22.02 -21.52 -9.43
CA GLY A 105 -22.63 -22.19 -10.59
C GLY A 105 -22.20 -23.64 -10.85
N ASP A 106 -21.03 -24.10 -10.40
CA ASP A 106 -20.42 -25.30 -11.02
C ASP A 106 -20.28 -26.54 -10.12
N THR A 107 -20.87 -26.57 -8.92
CA THR A 107 -20.79 -27.77 -8.05
C THR A 107 -21.95 -28.77 -8.20
N ALA A 108 -22.85 -28.58 -9.18
CA ALA A 108 -24.03 -29.43 -9.33
C ALA A 108 -23.90 -30.60 -10.32
N SER A 109 -22.70 -30.99 -10.81
CA SER A 109 -22.59 -32.04 -11.83
C SER A 109 -21.53 -33.12 -11.61
N THR A 110 -21.17 -33.42 -10.35
CA THR A 110 -20.46 -34.70 -10.10
C THR A 110 -20.85 -35.27 -8.74
N GLY A 111 -21.58 -36.39 -8.72
CA GLY A 111 -21.53 -37.30 -7.57
C GLY A 111 -22.84 -37.75 -6.91
N TYR A 112 -23.98 -37.82 -7.61
CA TYR A 112 -25.11 -38.65 -7.16
C TYR A 112 -25.71 -39.44 -8.31
N ASP A 113 -24.94 -40.39 -8.82
CA ASP A 113 -25.47 -41.47 -9.67
C ASP A 113 -25.06 -42.84 -9.11
N LEU A 114 -25.24 -43.00 -7.79
CA LEU A 114 -25.31 -44.31 -7.15
C LEU A 114 -26.52 -44.30 -6.22
N LEU A 115 -27.45 -45.21 -6.49
CA LEU A 115 -28.61 -45.63 -5.69
C LEU A 115 -29.96 -44.95 -6.02
N ARG A 116 -30.54 -45.31 -7.17
CA ARG A 116 -31.97 -45.65 -7.22
C ARG A 116 -32.29 -46.67 -8.32
N THR A 117 -32.53 -47.91 -7.87
CA THR A 117 -33.32 -49.03 -8.44
C THR A 117 -33.30 -49.26 -9.95
#